data_AF-A0AA36HJT6-F1
#
_entry.id   AF-A0AA36HJT6-F1
#
_cell.length_a   1.000
_cell.length_b   1.000
_cell.length_c   1.000
_cell.angle_alpha   90.00
_cell.angle_beta   90.00
_cell.angle_gamma   90.00
#
_symmetry.space_group_name_H-M   'P 1'
#
loop_
_entity.id
_entity.type
_entity.pdbx_description
1 polymer ?
#
loop_
_entity_poly.entity_id
_entity_poly.type
_entity_poly.pdbx_seq_one_letter_code
_entity_poly.pdbx_strand_id
1 'polypeptide(L)'
;MAGASMLQTASTISSACTGVYTDIPFDAIQKLFPDHQALQVFLTPADVGHAGMRRARTFIYLRHRERCQYLWDIYDTLAAVTRVISKTVKTKPSDYLISSPQTRSLEAAIFSRKRKMAETNMWYLLNDREKQVVRQLDSHYHHKFDQPAREDQELFYFLGDRYEFSRTWSAVRPQALPTYRKNAGKYLHRQSMTFLTSQEKLASLGWPVTAETASEAGTTPLPSLDALRSDMMAGNSMHLSCAGVILFCGMCCFGVTPGTSQ
;
A
#
# COMPACT_ATOMS: atom_id res chain seq x y z
N MET A 1 30.02 3.36 7.75
CA MET A 1 29.75 2.33 6.71
C MET A 1 28.24 2.11 6.47
N ALA A 2 27.37 3.13 6.60
CA ALA A 2 25.91 2.99 6.41
C ALA A 2 25.41 3.42 5.01
N GLY A 3 26.22 4.13 4.21
CA GLY A 3 25.80 4.70 2.92
C GLY A 3 25.58 3.70 1.78
N ALA A 4 26.23 2.53 1.82
CA ALA A 4 26.10 1.52 0.76
C ALA A 4 24.73 0.82 0.77
N SER A 5 24.08 0.69 1.94
CA SER A 5 22.80 -0.01 2.08
C SER A 5 21.62 0.80 1.53
N MET A 6 21.63 2.13 1.65
CA MET A 6 20.51 2.97 1.18
C MET A 6 20.45 3.07 -0.35
N LEU A 7 21.61 3.15 -1.02
CA LEU A 7 21.68 3.17 -2.48
C LEU A 7 21.18 1.86 -3.11
N GLN A 8 21.40 0.73 -2.45
CA GLN A 8 20.94 -0.59 -2.89
C GLN A 8 19.41 -0.74 -2.72
N THR A 9 18.83 -0.14 -1.68
CA THR A 9 17.37 -0.04 -1.52
C THR A 9 16.74 0.85 -2.60
N ALA A 10 17.37 1.98 -2.94
CA ALA A 10 16.89 2.88 -3.99
C ALA A 10 16.87 2.21 -5.38
N SER A 11 17.89 1.43 -5.73
CA SER A 11 17.92 0.71 -7.01
C SER A 11 16.86 -0.41 -7.08
N THR A 12 16.60 -1.09 -5.96
CA THR A 12 15.58 -2.15 -5.86
C THR A 12 14.16 -1.58 -5.95
N ILE A 13 13.90 -0.43 -5.33
CA ILE A 13 12.61 0.28 -5.43
C ILE A 13 12.40 0.82 -6.85
N SER A 14 13.45 1.38 -7.47
CA SER A 14 13.40 1.86 -8.87
C SER A 14 13.09 0.72 -9.85
N SER A 15 13.69 -0.45 -9.65
CA SER A 15 13.43 -1.66 -10.45
C SER A 15 12.01 -2.21 -10.29
N ALA A 16 11.34 -2.02 -9.15
CA ALA A 16 9.98 -2.51 -8.91
C ALA A 16 8.90 -1.58 -9.49
N CYS A 17 9.27 -0.38 -9.95
CA CYS A 17 8.37 0.66 -10.44
C CYS A 17 8.39 0.83 -11.98
N THR A 18 8.94 -0.12 -12.75
CA THR A 18 9.23 0.00 -14.20
C THR A 18 8.01 0.00 -15.14
N GLY A 19 6.82 0.40 -14.69
CA GLY A 19 5.64 0.55 -15.53
C GLY A 19 5.36 2.01 -15.85
N VAL A 20 5.77 2.48 -17.04
CA VAL A 20 5.35 3.68 -17.81
C VAL A 20 4.50 4.73 -17.06
N TYR A 21 5.00 5.22 -15.94
CA TYR A 21 4.67 6.53 -15.42
C TYR A 21 5.96 7.32 -15.60
N THR A 22 5.89 8.43 -16.35
CA THR A 22 6.97 9.40 -16.39
C THR A 22 6.99 10.09 -15.04
N ASP A 23 7.56 9.42 -14.04
CA ASP A 23 7.94 10.06 -12.79
C ASP A 23 8.78 11.28 -13.17
N ILE A 24 8.44 12.44 -12.58
CA ILE A 24 9.19 13.66 -12.83
C ILE A 24 10.63 13.38 -12.39
N PRO A 25 11.63 13.46 -13.29
CA PRO A 25 13.01 13.20 -12.90
C PRO A 25 13.40 14.12 -11.75
N PHE A 26 14.14 13.59 -10.77
CA PHE A 26 14.51 14.37 -9.59
C PHE A 26 15.25 15.66 -9.94
N ASP A 27 16.10 15.63 -10.97
CA ASP A 27 16.80 16.80 -11.51
C ASP A 27 15.84 17.86 -12.07
N ALA A 28 14.70 17.45 -12.64
CA ALA A 28 13.68 18.38 -13.12
C ALA A 28 13.00 19.11 -11.95
N ILE A 29 12.78 18.41 -10.83
CA ILE A 29 12.26 19.04 -9.60
C ILE A 29 13.26 20.07 -9.06
N GLN A 30 14.55 19.75 -9.02
CA GLN A 30 15.58 20.71 -8.61
C GLN A 30 15.63 21.94 -9.52
N LYS A 31 15.44 21.76 -10.83
CA LYS A 31 15.36 22.88 -11.79
C LYS A 31 14.10 23.73 -11.61
N LEU A 32 12.97 23.13 -11.27
CA LEU A 32 11.70 23.84 -11.03
C LEU A 32 11.74 24.69 -9.75
N PHE A 33 12.57 24.32 -8.78
CA PHE A 33 12.69 25.01 -7.49
C PHE A 33 14.15 25.37 -7.18
N PRO A 34 14.77 26.31 -7.92
CA PRO A 34 16.20 26.61 -7.81
C PRO A 34 16.61 27.13 -6.43
N ASP A 35 15.73 27.88 -5.77
CA ASP A 35 15.94 28.43 -4.42
C ASP A 35 15.74 27.39 -3.31
N HIS A 36 15.36 26.17 -3.69
CA HIS A 36 15.18 25.06 -2.78
C HIS A 36 16.32 24.04 -2.94
N GLN A 37 16.53 23.28 -1.89
CA GLN A 37 17.28 22.03 -1.94
C GLN A 37 16.28 20.89 -1.81
N ALA A 38 16.23 20.04 -2.82
CA ALA A 38 15.41 18.85 -2.80
C ALA A 38 16.13 17.72 -2.05
N LEU A 39 15.40 17.03 -1.17
CA LEU A 39 15.85 15.83 -0.47
C LEU A 39 14.87 14.69 -0.77
N GLN A 40 15.36 13.62 -1.39
CA GLN A 40 14.56 12.46 -1.78
C GLN A 40 14.64 11.39 -0.70
N VAL A 41 13.48 10.90 -0.26
CA VAL A 41 13.34 9.89 0.79
C VAL A 41 12.47 8.76 0.27
N PHE A 42 12.94 7.52 0.45
CA PHE A 42 12.18 6.32 0.09
C PHE A 42 11.60 5.69 1.34
N LEU A 43 10.32 5.34 1.31
CA LEU A 43 9.66 4.67 2.42
C LEU A 43 8.65 3.64 1.91
N THR A 44 8.61 2.50 2.58
CA THR A 44 7.64 1.44 2.34
C THR A 44 6.75 1.23 3.56
N PRO A 45 5.55 0.66 3.39
CA PRO A 45 4.70 0.31 4.53
C PRO A 45 5.39 -0.61 5.55
N ALA A 46 6.29 -1.49 5.10
CA ALA A 46 7.02 -2.39 5.99
C ALA A 46 7.92 -1.63 6.99
N ASP A 47 8.50 -0.50 6.60
CA ASP A 47 9.35 0.33 7.46
C ASP A 47 8.58 0.95 8.63
N VAL A 48 7.26 1.08 8.49
CA VAL A 48 6.34 1.63 9.49
C VAL A 48 5.42 0.56 10.08
N GLY A 49 5.84 -0.70 10.04
CA GLY A 49 5.16 -1.83 10.69
C GLY A 49 4.00 -2.45 9.90
N HIS A 50 3.72 -1.94 8.69
CA HIS A 50 2.66 -2.41 7.81
C HIS A 50 3.16 -3.36 6.72
N ALA A 51 3.94 -4.37 7.10
CA ALA A 51 4.62 -5.29 6.16
C ALA A 51 3.65 -6.08 5.26
N GLY A 52 2.39 -6.25 5.67
CA GLY A 52 1.36 -6.94 4.89
C GLY A 52 0.87 -6.19 3.66
N MET A 53 1.36 -4.98 3.37
CA MET A 53 0.93 -4.15 2.24
C MET A 53 2.10 -3.64 1.39
N ARG A 54 1.99 -3.73 0.06
CA ARG A 54 2.93 -3.10 -0.87
C ARG A 54 2.41 -1.73 -1.29
N ARG A 55 3.19 -0.70 -0.97
CA ARG A 55 2.96 0.67 -1.45
C ARG A 55 4.22 1.52 -1.29
N ALA A 56 5.35 1.04 -1.83
CA ALA A 56 6.59 1.83 -1.81
C ALA A 56 6.34 3.22 -2.44
N ARG A 57 6.84 4.26 -1.77
CA ARG A 57 6.68 5.65 -2.20
C ARG A 57 7.98 6.42 -2.03
N THR A 58 8.14 7.39 -2.93
CA THR A 58 9.19 8.39 -2.88
C THR A 58 8.57 9.68 -2.38
N PHE A 59 9.16 10.24 -1.33
CA PHE A 59 8.82 11.54 -0.77
C PHE A 59 9.93 12.51 -1.10
N ILE A 60 9.58 13.77 -1.36
CA ILE A 60 10.54 14.82 -1.71
C ILE A 60 10.28 16.01 -0.80
N TYR A 61 11.25 16.35 0.04
CA TYR A 61 11.23 17.61 0.76
C TYR A 61 11.88 18.68 -0.10
N LEU A 62 11.21 19.82 -0.20
CA LEU A 62 11.77 21.03 -0.81
C LEU A 62 12.05 22.01 0.32
N ARG A 63 13.31 22.10 0.75
CA ARG A 63 13.71 23.06 1.79
C ARG A 63 14.20 24.35 1.13
N HIS A 64 13.68 25.50 1.51
CA HIS A 64 14.19 26.78 1.02
C HIS A 64 15.61 27.02 1.56
N ARG A 65 16.57 27.38 0.71
CA ARG A 65 17.99 27.49 1.11
C ARG A 65 18.25 28.55 2.18
N GLU A 66 17.54 29.68 2.10
CA GLU A 66 17.74 30.81 3.02
C GLU A 66 16.78 30.82 4.23
N ARG A 67 15.52 30.39 4.04
CA ARG A 67 14.45 30.51 5.04
C ARG A 67 14.31 29.29 5.94
N CYS A 68 14.91 28.15 5.56
CA CYS A 68 14.79 26.90 6.29
C CYS A 68 16.15 26.45 6.83
N GLN A 69 16.18 26.14 8.12
CA GLN A 69 17.34 25.53 8.76
C GLN A 69 17.19 24.00 8.77
N TYR A 70 18.27 23.30 8.43
CA TYR A 70 18.34 21.84 8.54
C TYR A 70 18.97 21.46 9.87
N LEU A 71 18.11 21.18 10.84
CA LEU A 71 18.48 20.96 12.23
C LEU A 71 19.07 19.56 12.46
N TRP A 72 18.47 18.56 11.81
CA TRP A 72 18.85 17.16 11.94
C TRP A 72 18.87 16.49 10.58
N ASP A 73 19.70 15.46 10.43
CA ASP A 73 19.69 14.68 9.20
C ASP A 73 18.39 13.86 9.08
N ILE A 74 17.67 14.04 7.97
CA ILE A 74 16.38 13.40 7.72
C ILE A 74 16.49 11.88 7.59
N TYR A 75 17.61 11.38 7.05
CA TYR A 75 17.81 9.95 6.87
C TYR A 75 18.13 9.28 8.20
N ASP A 76 18.97 9.90 9.03
CA ASP A 76 19.26 9.42 10.38
C ASP A 76 18.02 9.45 11.27
N THR A 77 17.23 10.52 11.20
CA THR A 77 15.97 10.66 11.94
C THR A 77 14.97 9.59 11.51
N LEU A 78 14.76 9.41 10.20
CA LEU A 78 13.85 8.39 9.67
C LEU A 78 14.30 6.98 10.07
N ALA A 79 15.60 6.68 9.97
CA ALA A 79 16.16 5.40 10.38
C ALA A 79 15.95 5.14 11.88
N ALA A 80 16.11 6.16 12.73
CA ALA A 80 15.86 6.06 14.16
C ALA A 80 14.38 5.76 14.46
N VAL A 81 13.44 6.48 13.83
CA VAL A 81 12.00 6.31 14.02
C VAL A 81 11.51 4.95 13.51
N THR A 82 11.85 4.59 12.27
CA THR A 82 11.42 3.32 11.65
C THR A 82 11.99 2.10 12.38
N ARG A 83 13.21 2.20 12.92
CA ARG A 83 13.80 1.16 13.78
C ARG A 83 13.01 0.92 15.07
N VAL A 84 12.36 1.94 15.62
CA VAL A 84 11.48 1.77 16.79
C VAL A 84 10.16 1.13 16.37
N ILE A 85 9.52 1.65 15.32
CA ILE A 85 8.21 1.16 14.87
C ILE A 85 8.26 -0.30 14.40
N SER A 86 9.26 -0.65 13.59
CA SER A 86 9.43 -2.00 13.01
C SER A 86 9.71 -3.11 14.05
N LYS A 87 10.07 -2.74 15.29
CA LYS A 87 10.19 -3.69 16.41
C LYS A 87 8.84 -4.05 17.03
N THR A 88 7.87 -3.14 16.94
CA THR A 88 6.61 -3.26 17.68
C THR A 88 5.51 -3.90 16.83
N VAL A 89 5.42 -3.53 15.56
CA VAL A 89 4.29 -3.94 14.70
C VAL A 89 4.81 -4.55 13.40
N LYS A 90 4.23 -5.69 13.01
CA LYS A 90 4.47 -6.36 11.72
C LYS A 90 3.18 -7.00 11.23
N THR A 91 2.39 -6.25 10.48
CA THR A 91 1.16 -6.78 9.90
C THR A 91 1.44 -7.79 8.79
N LYS A 92 0.46 -8.66 8.55
CA LYS A 92 0.35 -9.59 7.43
C LYS A 92 -0.88 -9.23 6.57
N PRO A 93 -0.99 -9.71 5.34
CA PRO A 93 -2.20 -9.52 4.51
C PRO A 93 -3.52 -9.85 5.23
N SER A 94 -3.57 -10.93 6.00
CA SER A 94 -4.77 -11.39 6.70
C SER A 94 -5.21 -10.47 7.84
N ASP A 95 -4.29 -9.71 8.46
CA ASP A 95 -4.62 -8.75 9.54
C ASP A 95 -5.56 -7.64 9.07
N TYR A 96 -5.64 -7.40 7.76
CA TYR A 96 -6.54 -6.40 7.18
C TYR A 96 -7.94 -6.93 6.89
N LEU A 97 -8.23 -8.21 7.13
CA LEU A 97 -9.54 -8.84 6.93
C LEU A 97 -10.54 -8.50 8.03
N ILE A 98 -10.77 -7.20 8.23
CA ILE A 98 -11.54 -6.62 9.34
C ILE A 98 -13.05 -6.52 9.07
N SER A 99 -13.52 -6.79 7.85
CA SER A 99 -14.95 -6.61 7.54
C SER A 99 -15.81 -7.67 8.23
N SER A 100 -16.94 -7.22 8.77
CA SER A 100 -17.95 -8.10 9.36
C SER A 100 -18.56 -9.05 8.31
N PRO A 101 -19.13 -10.20 8.73
CA PRO A 101 -19.86 -11.08 7.83
C PRO A 101 -20.95 -10.37 7.03
N GLN A 102 -21.67 -9.42 7.65
CA GLN A 102 -22.74 -8.65 7.00
C GLN A 102 -22.20 -7.78 5.87
N THR A 103 -21.08 -7.07 6.10
CA THR A 103 -20.42 -6.26 5.07
C THR A 103 -19.96 -7.14 3.90
N ARG A 104 -19.36 -8.30 4.19
CA ARG A 104 -18.95 -9.26 3.15
C ARG A 104 -20.13 -9.81 2.36
N SER A 105 -21.24 -10.14 3.03
CA SER A 105 -22.47 -10.58 2.36
C SER A 105 -23.08 -9.50 1.47
N LEU A 106 -23.06 -8.24 1.91
CA LEU A 106 -23.54 -7.11 1.11
C LEU A 106 -22.70 -6.91 -0.16
N GLU A 107 -21.37 -6.94 -0.04
CA GLU A 107 -20.45 -6.88 -1.18
C GLU A 107 -20.67 -8.04 -2.16
N ALA A 108 -20.81 -9.26 -1.64
CA ALA A 108 -21.13 -10.43 -2.46
C ALA A 108 -22.47 -10.27 -3.19
N ALA A 109 -23.51 -9.73 -2.53
CA ALA A 109 -24.80 -9.47 -3.14
C ALA A 109 -24.73 -8.38 -4.23
N ILE A 110 -24.00 -7.29 -3.99
CA ILE A 110 -23.73 -6.24 -5.00
C ILE A 110 -23.04 -6.87 -6.22
N PHE A 111 -22.04 -7.71 -5.98
CA PHE A 111 -21.31 -8.39 -7.04
C PHE A 111 -22.18 -9.37 -7.83
N SER A 112 -23.01 -10.16 -7.14
CA SER A 112 -23.96 -11.10 -7.73
C SER A 112 -24.98 -10.38 -8.62
N ARG A 113 -25.53 -9.24 -8.17
CA ARG A 113 -26.39 -8.36 -8.98
C ARG A 113 -25.69 -7.86 -10.24
N LYS A 114 -24.43 -7.42 -10.12
CA LYS A 114 -23.62 -6.98 -11.28
C LYS A 114 -23.40 -8.11 -12.28
N ARG A 115 -23.34 -9.36 -11.81
CA ARG A 115 -23.24 -10.57 -12.64
C ARG A 115 -24.58 -11.07 -13.16
N LYS A 116 -25.71 -10.54 -12.69
CA LYS A 116 -27.07 -11.04 -12.96
C LYS A 116 -27.22 -12.52 -12.58
N MET A 117 -26.65 -12.90 -11.44
CA MET A 117 -26.72 -14.26 -10.90
C MET A 117 -27.45 -14.22 -9.54
N ALA A 118 -28.07 -15.35 -9.15
CA ALA A 118 -28.67 -15.52 -7.82
C ALA A 118 -27.72 -16.23 -6.84
N GLU A 119 -26.53 -16.60 -7.30
CA GLU A 119 -25.58 -17.42 -6.57
C GLU A 119 -24.87 -16.60 -5.48
N THR A 120 -24.59 -17.23 -4.34
CA THR A 120 -23.87 -16.61 -3.22
C THR A 120 -22.44 -17.10 -3.13
N ASN A 121 -22.15 -18.30 -3.67
CA ASN A 121 -20.79 -18.81 -3.70
C ASN A 121 -19.94 -18.07 -4.75
N MET A 122 -18.89 -17.43 -4.26
CA MET A 122 -18.03 -16.54 -5.05
C MET A 122 -17.39 -17.22 -6.25
N TRP A 123 -17.07 -18.52 -6.17
CA TRP A 123 -16.47 -19.26 -7.29
C TRP A 123 -17.36 -19.21 -8.54
N TYR A 124 -18.67 -19.34 -8.36
CA TYR A 124 -19.61 -19.31 -9.47
C TYR A 124 -19.85 -17.90 -10.01
N LEU A 125 -19.62 -16.86 -9.18
CA LEU A 125 -19.68 -15.46 -9.60
C LEU A 125 -18.47 -15.01 -10.43
N LEU A 126 -17.40 -15.81 -10.46
CA LEU A 126 -16.27 -15.61 -11.37
C LEU A 126 -16.67 -15.97 -12.80
N ASN A 127 -16.26 -15.15 -13.77
CA ASN A 127 -16.37 -15.53 -15.17
C ASN A 127 -15.28 -16.55 -15.57
N ASP A 128 -15.38 -17.13 -16.76
CA ASP A 128 -14.47 -18.21 -17.18
C ASP A 128 -13.00 -17.76 -17.23
N ARG A 129 -12.75 -16.53 -17.67
CA ARG A 129 -11.41 -15.92 -17.63
C ARG A 129 -10.87 -15.85 -16.19
N GLU A 130 -11.66 -15.34 -15.26
CA GLU A 130 -11.26 -15.21 -13.85
C GLU A 130 -11.00 -16.58 -13.21
N LYS A 131 -11.85 -17.58 -13.49
CA LYS A 131 -11.64 -18.97 -13.05
C LYS A 131 -10.34 -19.55 -13.62
N GLN A 132 -10.05 -19.29 -14.89
CA GLN A 132 -8.79 -19.73 -15.52
C GLN A 132 -7.57 -19.08 -14.86
N VAL A 133 -7.62 -17.77 -14.58
CA VAL A 133 -6.55 -17.07 -13.87
C VAL A 133 -6.32 -17.66 -12.47
N VAL A 134 -7.39 -17.96 -11.72
CA VAL A 134 -7.27 -18.62 -10.41
C VAL A 134 -6.59 -19.98 -10.55
N ARG A 135 -6.98 -20.82 -11.51
CA ARG A 135 -6.34 -22.14 -11.74
C ARG A 135 -4.86 -22.02 -12.12
N GLN A 136 -4.52 -21.06 -12.98
CA GLN A 136 -3.12 -20.80 -13.37
C GLN A 136 -2.29 -20.34 -12.17
N LEU A 137 -2.83 -19.44 -11.34
CA LEU A 137 -2.17 -18.98 -10.11
C LEU A 137 -2.04 -20.10 -9.07
N ASP A 138 -3.08 -20.92 -8.86
CA ASP A 138 -3.03 -22.08 -7.95
C ASP A 138 -1.93 -23.06 -8.38
N SER A 139 -1.86 -23.41 -9.68
CA SER A 139 -0.84 -24.29 -10.23
C SER A 139 0.57 -23.72 -10.07
N HIS A 140 0.76 -22.44 -10.36
CA HIS A 140 2.05 -21.77 -10.18
C HIS A 140 2.45 -21.67 -8.71
N TYR A 141 1.50 -21.41 -7.81
CA TYR A 141 1.74 -21.41 -6.37
C TYR A 141 2.23 -22.78 -5.91
N HIS A 142 1.52 -23.85 -6.28
CA HIS A 142 1.89 -25.22 -5.94
C HIS A 142 3.28 -25.59 -6.48
N HIS A 143 3.57 -25.28 -7.74
CA HIS A 143 4.89 -25.54 -8.31
C HIS A 143 6.02 -24.78 -7.59
N LYS A 144 5.74 -23.56 -7.12
CA LYS A 144 6.74 -22.69 -6.48
C LYS A 144 6.99 -23.02 -5.01
N PHE A 145 5.95 -23.45 -4.28
CA PHE A 145 6.01 -23.61 -2.83
C PHE A 145 5.75 -25.04 -2.34
N ASP A 146 5.44 -25.96 -3.26
CA ASP A 146 5.08 -27.35 -2.97
C ASP A 146 3.93 -27.49 -1.94
N GLN A 147 2.99 -26.54 -1.99
CA GLN A 147 1.85 -26.47 -1.06
C GLN A 147 0.56 -26.10 -1.79
N PRO A 148 -0.61 -26.60 -1.36
CA PRO A 148 -1.89 -26.18 -1.91
C PRO A 148 -2.16 -24.70 -1.64
N ALA A 149 -2.46 -23.92 -2.68
CA ALA A 149 -2.77 -22.49 -2.57
C ALA A 149 -3.92 -22.16 -1.61
N ARG A 150 -4.89 -23.07 -1.46
CA ARG A 150 -6.04 -22.91 -0.56
C ARG A 150 -5.67 -22.95 0.93
N GLU A 151 -4.48 -23.42 1.28
CA GLU A 151 -4.01 -23.55 2.66
C GLU A 151 -3.24 -22.32 3.14
N ASP A 152 -2.84 -21.43 2.22
CA ASP A 152 -2.17 -20.17 2.54
C ASP A 152 -3.19 -19.06 2.86
N GLN A 153 -3.25 -18.65 4.13
CA GLN A 153 -4.12 -17.59 4.65
C GLN A 153 -3.68 -16.18 4.22
N GLU A 154 -2.45 -16.05 3.74
CA GLU A 154 -1.87 -14.78 3.31
C GLU A 154 -1.92 -14.62 1.78
N LEU A 155 -2.64 -15.52 1.09
CA LEU A 155 -2.68 -15.59 -0.35
C LEU A 155 -3.85 -14.81 -0.97
N PHE A 156 -3.49 -13.78 -1.73
CA PHE A 156 -4.40 -12.90 -2.42
C PHE A 156 -4.05 -12.80 -3.89
N TYR A 157 -5.06 -12.92 -4.75
CA TYR A 157 -4.93 -12.83 -6.20
C TYR A 157 -5.57 -11.56 -6.74
N PHE A 158 -4.87 -10.81 -7.57
CA PHE A 158 -5.47 -9.76 -8.36
C PHE A 158 -5.97 -10.33 -9.69
N LEU A 159 -7.29 -10.44 -9.86
CA LEU A 159 -7.90 -11.07 -11.04
C LEU A 159 -8.05 -10.13 -12.25
N GLY A 160 -7.58 -8.88 -12.13
CA GLY A 160 -7.64 -7.91 -13.23
C GLY A 160 -6.63 -8.17 -14.35
N ASP A 161 -5.54 -8.87 -14.04
CA ASP A 161 -4.45 -9.12 -14.97
C ASP A 161 -4.71 -10.30 -15.93
N ARG A 162 -3.91 -10.35 -16.99
CA ARG A 162 -3.73 -11.54 -17.82
C ARG A 162 -2.49 -12.27 -17.32
N TYR A 163 -2.64 -13.54 -16.96
CA TYR A 163 -1.61 -14.34 -16.28
C TYR A 163 -0.29 -14.40 -17.08
N GLU A 164 -0.39 -14.41 -18.41
CA GLU A 164 0.72 -14.49 -19.35
C GLU A 164 1.62 -13.24 -19.29
N PHE A 165 1.06 -12.08 -18.96
CA PHE A 165 1.76 -10.80 -18.96
C PHE A 165 2.13 -10.32 -17.56
N SER A 166 1.27 -10.55 -16.57
CA SER A 166 1.47 -10.06 -15.21
C SER A 166 0.83 -11.00 -14.18
N ARG A 167 1.56 -11.24 -13.08
CA ARG A 167 1.15 -12.09 -11.97
C ARG A 167 1.09 -11.26 -10.70
N THR A 168 0.04 -10.45 -10.59
CA THR A 168 -0.18 -9.60 -9.41
C THR A 168 -0.86 -10.42 -8.31
N TRP A 169 -0.09 -10.75 -7.27
CA TRP A 169 -0.51 -11.59 -6.15
C TRP A 169 0.38 -11.36 -4.92
N SER A 170 -0.07 -11.81 -3.75
CA SER A 170 0.67 -11.60 -2.50
C SER A 170 1.88 -12.54 -2.34
N ALA A 171 1.93 -13.69 -3.02
CA ALA A 171 2.97 -14.72 -2.92
C ALA A 171 4.38 -14.33 -3.46
N VAL A 172 4.62 -13.05 -3.74
CA VAL A 172 5.98 -12.52 -3.98
C VAL A 172 6.62 -12.24 -2.61
N ARG A 173 7.94 -12.40 -2.46
CA ARG A 173 8.62 -12.11 -1.19
C ARG A 173 9.03 -10.62 -1.13
N PRO A 174 8.83 -9.92 0.00
CA PRO A 174 8.04 -10.33 1.18
C PRO A 174 6.54 -10.44 0.85
N GLN A 175 5.85 -11.38 1.50
CA GLN A 175 4.43 -11.65 1.27
C GLN A 175 3.59 -10.47 1.75
N ALA A 176 2.90 -9.82 0.82
CA ALA A 176 2.19 -8.57 1.06
C ALA A 176 1.12 -8.35 -0.02
N LEU A 177 0.03 -7.68 0.34
CA LEU A 177 -1.01 -7.28 -0.59
C LEU A 177 -0.40 -6.43 -1.73
N PRO A 178 -0.73 -6.72 -3.01
CA PRO A 178 -0.22 -5.92 -4.11
C PRO A 178 -0.73 -4.49 -4.06
N THR A 179 0.05 -3.57 -4.64
CA THR A 179 -0.30 -2.17 -4.80
C THR A 179 -1.66 -2.00 -5.48
N TYR A 180 -2.60 -1.34 -4.80
CA TYR A 180 -3.91 -1.04 -5.38
C TYR A 180 -3.80 -0.13 -6.60
N ARG A 181 -4.62 -0.44 -7.60
CA ARG A 181 -4.73 0.28 -8.86
C ARG A 181 -5.98 1.16 -8.83
N LYS A 182 -6.05 2.17 -9.71
CA LYS A 182 -7.21 3.07 -9.81
C LYS A 182 -8.48 2.36 -10.29
N ASN A 183 -8.34 1.23 -10.98
CA ASN A 183 -9.50 0.41 -11.31
C ASN A 183 -9.99 -0.30 -10.05
N ALA A 184 -11.32 -0.45 -9.92
CA ALA A 184 -11.98 -1.27 -8.89
C ALA A 184 -11.70 -2.76 -9.11
N GLY A 185 -10.42 -3.12 -9.21
CA GLY A 185 -9.95 -4.44 -9.51
C GLY A 185 -10.12 -5.35 -8.30
N LYS A 186 -10.25 -6.65 -8.61
CA LYS A 186 -10.72 -7.65 -7.65
C LYS A 186 -9.53 -8.36 -7.04
N TYR A 187 -9.44 -8.27 -5.72
CA TYR A 187 -8.42 -8.95 -4.92
C TYR A 187 -9.10 -10.10 -4.19
N LEU A 188 -8.93 -11.32 -4.71
CA LEU A 188 -9.53 -12.53 -4.16
C LEU A 188 -8.63 -13.08 -3.06
N HIS A 189 -9.14 -13.20 -1.84
CA HIS A 189 -8.54 -14.01 -0.79
C HIS A 189 -8.77 -15.49 -1.10
N ARG A 190 -7.69 -16.24 -1.31
CA ARG A 190 -7.78 -17.57 -1.91
C ARG A 190 -8.42 -18.60 -0.98
N GLN A 191 -8.11 -18.56 0.32
CA GLN A 191 -8.62 -19.52 1.30
C GLN A 191 -10.13 -19.37 1.50
N SER A 192 -10.62 -18.15 1.80
CA SER A 192 -12.04 -17.91 2.04
C SER A 192 -12.87 -17.79 0.78
N MET A 193 -12.23 -17.68 -0.40
CA MET A 193 -12.89 -17.37 -1.66
C MET A 193 -13.74 -16.09 -1.57
N THR A 194 -13.25 -15.05 -0.90
CA THR A 194 -13.94 -13.74 -0.82
C THR A 194 -13.08 -12.64 -1.42
N PHE A 195 -13.71 -11.61 -1.99
CA PHE A 195 -12.96 -10.41 -2.39
C PHE A 195 -12.66 -9.52 -1.19
N LEU A 196 -11.53 -8.83 -1.22
CA LEU A 196 -11.28 -7.71 -0.31
C LEU A 196 -12.37 -6.66 -0.49
N THR A 197 -13.02 -6.30 0.62
CA THR A 197 -13.98 -5.20 0.65
C THR A 197 -13.25 -3.87 0.52
N SER A 198 -13.96 -2.80 0.17
CA SER A 198 -13.33 -1.48 0.14
C SER A 198 -12.87 -1.00 1.53
N GLN A 199 -13.53 -1.44 2.59
CA GLN A 199 -13.09 -1.19 3.97
C GLN A 199 -11.73 -1.83 4.26
N GLU A 200 -11.54 -3.10 3.88
CA GLU A 200 -10.29 -3.84 4.08
C GLU A 200 -9.14 -3.23 3.24
N LYS A 201 -9.44 -2.74 2.03
CA LYS A 201 -8.46 -1.99 1.21
C LYS A 201 -8.03 -0.68 1.85
N LEU A 202 -8.96 0.07 2.45
CA LEU A 202 -8.62 1.31 3.14
C LEU A 202 -7.86 1.04 4.44
N ALA A 203 -8.24 0.01 5.20
CA ALA A 203 -7.53 -0.43 6.39
C ALA A 203 -6.07 -0.79 6.09
N SER A 204 -5.81 -1.52 4.99
CA SER A 204 -4.45 -1.91 4.59
C SER A 204 -3.56 -0.74 4.15
N LEU A 205 -4.17 0.42 3.85
CA LEU A 205 -3.48 1.68 3.60
C LEU A 205 -3.33 2.54 4.87
N GLY A 206 -3.68 2.01 6.04
CA GLY A 206 -3.59 2.69 7.33
C GLY A 206 -4.72 3.67 7.61
N TRP A 207 -5.82 3.65 6.86
CA TRP A 207 -6.96 4.52 7.16
C TRP A 207 -7.74 4.00 8.37
N PRO A 208 -8.19 4.90 9.29
CA PRO A 208 -8.97 4.52 10.46
C PRO A 208 -10.43 4.26 10.06
N VAL A 209 -10.71 3.03 9.62
CA VAL A 209 -12.04 2.64 9.11
C VAL A 209 -12.91 1.90 10.14
N THR A 210 -12.39 1.64 11.33
CA THR A 210 -13.15 1.09 12.47
C THR A 210 -13.24 2.12 13.58
N ALA A 211 -14.19 1.94 14.51
CA ALA A 211 -14.35 2.81 15.67
C ALA A 211 -13.10 2.80 16.56
N GLU A 212 -12.52 1.62 16.77
CA GLU A 212 -11.35 1.39 17.61
C GLU A 212 -10.12 2.08 17.00
N THR A 213 -9.84 1.82 15.73
CA THR A 213 -8.70 2.43 15.03
C THR A 213 -8.82 3.94 14.91
N ALA A 214 -10.03 4.47 14.73
CA ALA A 214 -10.27 5.92 14.70
C ALA A 214 -10.11 6.57 16.07
N SER A 215 -10.60 5.92 17.14
CA SER A 215 -10.43 6.39 18.52
C SER A 215 -8.95 6.49 18.88
N GLU A 216 -8.16 5.45 18.60
CA GLU A 216 -6.70 5.45 18.83
C GLU A 216 -5.97 6.52 18.00
N ALA A 217 -6.46 6.80 16.80
CA ALA A 217 -5.92 7.86 15.94
C ALA A 217 -6.43 9.26 16.31
N GLY A 218 -7.30 9.41 17.32
CA GLY A 218 -7.89 10.70 17.72
C GLY A 218 -8.79 11.31 16.65
N THR A 219 -9.50 10.48 15.88
CA THR A 219 -10.34 10.91 14.75
C THR A 219 -11.67 10.15 14.68
N THR A 220 -12.50 10.46 13.69
CA THR A 220 -13.74 9.73 13.42
C THR A 220 -13.52 8.64 12.36
N PRO A 221 -14.26 7.51 12.43
CA PRO A 221 -14.13 6.46 11.43
C PRO A 221 -14.38 6.97 10.02
N LEU A 222 -13.47 6.67 9.10
CA LEU A 222 -13.63 7.02 7.69
C LEU A 222 -14.81 6.20 7.11
N PRO A 223 -15.86 6.85 6.57
CA PRO A 223 -16.99 6.12 6.01
C PRO A 223 -16.54 5.37 4.75
N SER A 224 -16.60 4.04 4.79
CA SER A 224 -16.23 3.16 3.68
C SER A 224 -17.45 2.49 3.03
N LEU A 225 -18.64 3.09 3.15
CA LEU A 225 -19.91 2.53 2.65
C LEU A 225 -20.06 2.65 1.13
N ASP A 226 -19.45 3.67 0.51
CA ASP A 226 -19.38 3.83 -0.94
C ASP A 226 -18.16 3.08 -1.47
N ALA A 227 -18.38 1.85 -1.95
CA ALA A 227 -17.33 0.99 -2.47
C ALA A 227 -16.60 1.61 -3.68
N LEU A 228 -17.32 2.33 -4.55
CA LEU A 228 -16.71 2.94 -5.75
C LEU A 228 -15.75 4.06 -5.35
N ARG A 229 -16.19 4.97 -4.48
CA ARG A 229 -15.35 6.06 -3.99
C ARG A 229 -14.17 5.54 -3.18
N SER A 230 -14.40 4.55 -2.34
CA SER A 230 -13.37 3.93 -1.50
C SER A 230 -12.30 3.23 -2.34
N ASP A 231 -12.69 2.52 -3.40
CA ASP A 231 -11.74 1.90 -4.34
C ASP A 231 -10.91 2.94 -5.11
N MET A 232 -11.53 4.03 -5.56
CA MET A 232 -10.81 5.15 -6.19
C MET A 232 -9.83 5.80 -5.23
N MET A 233 -10.21 5.97 -3.96
CA MET A 233 -9.31 6.45 -2.92
C MET A 233 -8.16 5.48 -2.71
N ALA A 234 -8.43 4.19 -2.51
CA ALA A 234 -7.39 3.19 -2.29
C ALA A 234 -6.36 3.12 -3.43
N GLY A 235 -6.82 3.25 -4.69
CA GLY A 235 -5.94 3.27 -5.86
C GLY A 235 -5.00 4.50 -5.92
N ASN A 236 -5.41 5.65 -5.39
CA ASN A 236 -4.65 6.90 -5.46
C ASN A 236 -3.92 7.27 -4.16
N SER A 237 -4.39 6.80 -3.01
CA SER A 237 -3.86 7.20 -1.71
C SER A 237 -2.44 6.73 -1.47
N MET A 238 -1.72 7.49 -0.66
CA MET A 238 -0.53 7.04 0.04
C MET A 238 -0.91 6.14 1.21
N HIS A 239 0.05 5.36 1.72
CA HIS A 239 -0.15 4.70 3.00
C HIS A 239 -0.08 5.76 4.11
N LEU A 240 -1.13 5.87 4.93
CA LEU A 240 -1.30 6.96 5.89
C LEU A 240 -0.16 6.99 6.93
N SER A 241 0.22 5.83 7.48
CA SER A 241 1.35 5.75 8.42
C SER A 241 2.69 6.18 7.81
N CYS A 242 2.94 5.87 6.53
CA CYS A 242 4.14 6.37 5.84
C CYS A 242 4.11 7.90 5.74
N ALA A 243 2.98 8.47 5.31
CA ALA A 243 2.83 9.92 5.23
C ALA A 243 3.00 10.59 6.60
N GLY A 244 2.41 10.02 7.66
CA GLY A 244 2.56 10.52 9.03
C GLY A 244 4.01 10.51 9.51
N VAL A 245 4.74 9.43 9.29
CA VAL A 245 6.17 9.33 9.68
C VAL A 245 7.02 10.34 8.92
N ILE A 246 6.77 10.52 7.62
CA ILE A 246 7.47 11.54 6.81
C ILE A 246 7.14 12.94 7.32
N LEU A 247 5.88 13.27 7.57
CA LEU A 247 5.53 14.58 8.12
C LEU A 247 6.21 14.82 9.47
N PHE A 248 6.19 13.83 10.36
CA PHE A 248 6.87 13.88 11.66
C PHE A 248 8.38 14.12 11.52
N CYS A 249 9.09 13.33 10.70
CA CYS A 249 10.52 13.50 10.48
C CYS A 249 10.84 14.87 9.88
N GLY A 250 9.99 15.37 8.99
CA GLY A 250 10.11 16.72 8.42
C GLY A 250 10.02 17.80 9.50
N MET A 251 9.01 17.74 10.37
CA MET A 251 8.86 18.69 11.48
C MET A 251 10.03 18.65 12.46
N CYS A 252 10.67 17.49 12.65
CA CYS A 252 11.86 17.38 13.49
C CYS A 252 13.10 17.98 12.81
N CYS A 253 13.28 17.76 11.49
CA CYS A 253 14.53 18.08 10.80
C CYS A 253 14.61 19.50 10.25
N PHE A 254 13.47 20.19 10.09
CA PHE A 254 13.41 21.50 9.45
C PHE A 254 12.86 22.56 10.41
N GLY A 255 13.62 23.63 10.59
CA GLY A 255 13.24 24.82 11.36
C GLY A 255 13.17 26.08 10.52
N VAL A 256 12.70 27.18 11.11
CA VAL A 256 12.70 28.52 10.50
C VAL A 256 13.97 29.25 10.91
N THR A 257 14.62 29.96 9.99
CA THR A 257 15.77 30.80 10.29
C THR A 257 15.34 31.98 11.19
N PRO A 258 15.90 32.18 12.39
CA PRO A 258 15.59 33.35 13.21
C PRO A 258 15.92 34.64 12.45
N GLY A 259 15.00 35.61 12.46
CA GLY A 259 15.18 36.91 11.79
C GLY A 259 14.68 36.98 10.34
N THR A 260 14.17 35.89 9.75
CA THR A 260 13.43 35.93 8.48
C THR A 260 11.92 36.04 8.70
N SER A 261 11.49 36.88 9.64
CA SER A 261 10.09 37.29 9.78
C SER A 261 9.80 38.37 8.74
N GLN A 262 9.30 37.95 7.58
CA GLN A 262 8.60 38.81 6.63
C GLN A 262 7.10 38.61 6.80
#